data_AF-A0A922EFP7-F1
#
_entry.id   AF-A0A922EFP7-F1
#
_cell.length_a   1.000
_cell.length_b   1.000
_cell.length_c   1.000
_cell.angle_alpha   90.00
_cell.angle_beta   90.00
_cell.angle_gamma   90.00
#
_symmetry.space_group_name_H-M   'P 1'
#
loop_
_entity.id
_entity.type
_entity.pdbx_description
1 polymer ?
#
loop_
_entity_poly.entity_id
_entity_poly.type
_entity_poly.pdbx_seq_one_letter_code
_entity_poly.pdbx_strand_id
1 'polypeptide(L)'
;MSTLVQIQETPRWKKLLGHVGPGILVSVGYLDPGNLESDLQAGADHKYELLWIVLLGLTFAFIIQCCSARLGVATVLGTAFALNILFRIPMWSGVLLAGLNTLLLHGMQRYGIRKLEGAIGMLVMVVGGCFFAVMIKASPSAKEMVTGMFVPKLNAKGATIDAIALLGALIMP
;
A
#
# COMPACT_ATOMS: atom_id res chain seq x y z
N MET A 1 46.95 -2.29 21.17
CA MET A 1 45.71 -2.43 21.95
C MET A 1 44.59 -1.75 21.18
N SER A 2 44.09 -2.45 20.16
CA SER A 2 43.06 -1.98 19.22
C SER A 2 41.68 -2.18 19.84
N THR A 3 41.05 -1.07 20.25
CA THR A 3 39.65 -1.02 20.67
C THR A 3 38.74 -1.33 19.49
N LEU A 4 38.33 -2.59 19.36
CA LEU A 4 37.28 -2.99 18.44
C LEU A 4 35.95 -2.37 18.92
N VAL A 5 35.41 -1.47 18.13
CA VAL A 5 34.03 -0.98 18.24
C VAL A 5 33.11 -2.20 18.13
N GLN A 6 32.56 -2.65 19.25
CA GLN A 6 31.50 -3.67 19.29
C GLN A 6 30.26 -3.09 18.58
N ILE A 7 30.02 -3.47 17.34
CA ILE A 7 28.77 -3.16 16.64
C ILE A 7 27.68 -3.99 17.31
N GLN A 8 26.87 -3.36 18.14
CA GLN A 8 25.70 -3.98 18.75
C GLN A 8 24.67 -4.25 17.65
N GLU A 9 24.67 -5.48 17.13
CA GLU A 9 23.71 -5.96 16.13
C GLU A 9 22.30 -5.92 16.73
N THR A 10 21.53 -4.86 16.42
CA THR A 10 20.10 -4.83 16.75
C THR A 10 19.40 -5.99 16.04
N PRO A 11 18.49 -6.73 16.70
CA PRO A 11 17.85 -7.90 16.12
C PRO A 11 17.12 -7.55 14.82
N ARG A 12 17.24 -8.42 13.80
CA ARG A 12 16.74 -8.24 12.43
C ARG A 12 15.26 -7.86 12.37
N TRP A 13 14.44 -8.35 13.30
CA TRP A 13 13.02 -8.02 13.45
C TRP A 13 12.77 -6.55 13.86
N LYS A 14 13.61 -5.95 14.72
CA LYS A 14 13.52 -4.53 15.06
C LYS A 14 13.91 -3.63 13.88
N LYS A 15 14.91 -4.05 13.10
CA LYS A 15 15.25 -3.38 11.82
C LYS A 15 14.09 -3.48 10.82
N LEU A 16 13.44 -4.64 10.72
CA LEU A 16 12.28 -4.84 9.84
C LEU A 16 11.10 -3.96 10.24
N LEU A 17 10.71 -3.98 11.53
CA LEU A 17 9.61 -3.17 12.10
C LEU A 17 9.80 -1.67 11.85
N GLY A 18 11.04 -1.18 11.83
CA GLY A 18 11.35 0.21 11.51
C GLY A 18 11.06 0.64 10.07
N HIS A 19 10.86 -0.31 9.13
CA HIS A 19 10.58 -0.06 7.71
C HIS A 19 9.14 -0.40 7.29
N VAL A 20 8.32 -0.92 8.20
CA VAL A 20 6.92 -1.29 7.91
C VAL A 20 6.00 -0.06 7.83
N GLY A 21 6.39 1.04 8.48
CA GLY A 21 5.65 2.30 8.56
C GLY A 21 5.03 2.81 7.25
N PRO A 22 5.82 3.05 6.19
CA PRO A 22 5.28 3.52 4.91
C PRO A 22 4.35 2.50 4.24
N GLY A 23 4.54 1.20 4.46
CA GLY A 23 3.63 0.17 3.96
C GLY A 23 2.25 0.25 4.61
N ILE A 24 2.19 0.37 5.94
CA ILE A 24 0.93 0.55 6.68
C ILE A 24 0.22 1.83 6.24
N LEU A 25 0.99 2.91 6.03
CA LEU A 25 0.45 4.20 5.60
C LEU A 25 -0.19 4.13 4.21
N VAL A 26 0.35 3.31 3.31
CA VAL A 26 -0.23 3.08 1.99
C VAL A 26 -1.46 2.17 2.09
N SER A 27 -1.38 1.09 2.88
CA SER A 27 -2.48 0.13 3.04
C SER A 27 -3.75 0.76 3.63
N VAL A 28 -3.65 1.82 4.42
CA VAL A 28 -4.84 2.50 4.97
C VAL A 28 -5.72 3.08 3.87
N GLY A 29 -5.13 3.49 2.73
CA GLY A 29 -5.90 4.01 1.59
C GLY A 29 -6.81 2.96 0.97
N TYR A 30 -6.43 1.68 1.05
CA TYR A 30 -7.24 0.54 0.56
C TYR A 30 -8.31 0.09 1.58
N LEU A 31 -8.25 0.57 2.82
CA LEU A 31 -9.15 0.24 3.91
C LEU A 31 -10.05 1.42 4.30
N ASP A 32 -10.20 2.38 3.38
CA ASP A 32 -11.06 3.53 3.57
C ASP A 32 -12.54 3.12 3.48
N PRO A 33 -13.47 3.89 4.07
CA PRO A 33 -14.88 3.51 4.10
C PRO A 33 -15.51 3.38 2.71
N GLY A 34 -15.00 4.11 1.70
CA GLY A 34 -15.49 4.03 0.34
C GLY A 34 -15.18 2.69 -0.32
N ASN A 35 -13.92 2.22 -0.24
CA ASN A 35 -13.54 0.93 -0.80
C ASN A 35 -14.22 -0.24 -0.06
N LEU A 36 -14.37 -0.13 1.27
CA LEU A 36 -15.07 -1.13 2.08
C LEU A 36 -16.58 -1.21 1.75
N GLU A 37 -17.23 -0.08 1.45
CA GLU A 37 -18.64 -0.04 1.06
C GLU A 37 -18.87 -0.74 -0.27
N SER A 38 -18.04 -0.45 -1.29
CA SER A 38 -18.15 -1.12 -2.59
C SER A 38 -17.86 -2.61 -2.51
N ASP A 39 -16.88 -3.04 -1.70
CA ASP A 39 -16.57 -4.45 -1.48
C ASP A 39 -17.73 -5.20 -0.80
N LEU A 40 -18.35 -4.57 0.20
CA LEU A 40 -19.48 -5.15 0.92
C LEU A 40 -20.74 -5.20 0.05
N GLN A 41 -21.01 -4.17 -0.74
CA GLN A 41 -22.15 -4.13 -1.65
C GLN A 41 -22.01 -5.20 -2.73
N ALA A 42 -20.84 -5.30 -3.36
CA ALA A 42 -20.56 -6.36 -4.33
C ALA A 42 -20.67 -7.77 -3.71
N GLY A 43 -20.24 -7.95 -2.46
CA GLY A 43 -20.41 -9.20 -1.73
C GLY A 43 -21.86 -9.52 -1.35
N ALA A 44 -22.69 -8.50 -1.13
CA ALA A 44 -24.12 -8.68 -0.86
C ALA A 44 -24.89 -9.10 -2.12
N ASP A 45 -24.60 -8.48 -3.26
CA ASP A 45 -25.30 -8.71 -4.52
C ASP A 45 -24.83 -9.99 -5.24
N HIS A 46 -23.52 -10.27 -5.21
CA HIS A 46 -22.88 -11.33 -6.00
C HIS A 46 -22.12 -12.38 -5.16
N LYS A 47 -22.26 -12.35 -3.83
CA LYS A 47 -21.61 -13.29 -2.89
C LYS A 47 -20.10 -13.40 -3.10
N TYR A 48 -19.62 -14.52 -3.64
CA TYR A 48 -18.20 -14.82 -3.84
C TYR A 48 -17.76 -14.71 -5.30
N GLU A 49 -18.65 -14.30 -6.21
CA GLU A 49 -18.40 -14.35 -7.65
C GLU A 49 -17.35 -13.32 -8.12
N LEU A 50 -17.24 -12.16 -7.45
CA LEU A 50 -16.29 -11.11 -7.79
C LEU A 50 -14.95 -11.24 -7.04
N LEU A 51 -14.80 -12.26 -6.19
CA LEU A 51 -13.63 -12.38 -5.32
C LEU A 51 -12.32 -12.62 -6.09
N TRP A 52 -12.38 -13.30 -7.24
CA TRP A 52 -11.23 -13.46 -8.14
C TRP A 52 -10.77 -12.12 -8.75
N ILE A 53 -11.69 -11.18 -8.98
CA ILE A 53 -11.38 -9.86 -9.54
C ILE A 53 -10.67 -9.01 -8.51
N VAL A 54 -11.18 -9.01 -7.27
CA VAL A 54 -10.53 -8.33 -6.13
C VAL A 54 -9.12 -8.89 -5.92
N LEU A 55 -8.93 -10.21 -6.00
CA LEU A 55 -7.62 -10.84 -5.88
C LEU A 55 -6.65 -10.40 -6.99
N LEU A 56 -7.11 -10.37 -8.24
CA LEU A 56 -6.29 -9.87 -9.36
C LEU A 56 -5.98 -8.39 -9.21
N GLY A 57 -6.97 -7.57 -8.85
CA GLY A 57 -6.80 -6.13 -8.63
C GLY A 57 -5.78 -5.83 -7.53
N LEU A 58 -5.84 -6.53 -6.39
CA LEU A 58 -4.83 -6.43 -5.32
C LEU A 58 -3.43 -6.84 -5.78
N THR A 59 -3.34 -7.85 -6.67
CA THR A 59 -2.05 -8.26 -7.27
C THR A 59 -1.47 -7.15 -8.15
N PHE A 60 -2.29 -6.54 -9.02
CA PHE A 60 -1.85 -5.40 -9.83
C PHE A 60 -1.50 -4.18 -8.97
N ALA A 61 -2.32 -3.85 -7.97
CA ALA A 61 -2.06 -2.77 -7.02
C ALA A 61 -0.72 -2.96 -6.31
N PHE A 62 -0.40 -4.18 -5.87
CA PHE A 62 0.90 -4.48 -5.27
C PHE A 62 2.07 -4.28 -6.24
N ILE A 63 1.92 -4.71 -7.50
CA ILE A 63 2.93 -4.51 -8.56
C ILE A 63 3.15 -3.01 -8.83
N ILE A 64 2.06 -2.25 -8.98
CA ILE A 64 2.10 -0.80 -9.21
C ILE A 64 2.78 -0.11 -8.03
N GLN A 65 2.40 -0.45 -6.79
CA GLN A 65 3.01 0.11 -5.59
C GLN A 65 4.51 -0.16 -5.52
N CYS A 66 4.95 -1.37 -5.90
CA CYS A 66 6.36 -1.72 -5.98
C CYS A 66 7.10 -0.97 -7.11
N CYS A 67 6.42 -0.65 -8.20
CA CYS A 67 6.97 0.17 -9.28
C CYS A 67 7.13 1.64 -8.83
N SER A 68 6.08 2.21 -8.24
CA SER A 68 6.08 3.58 -7.70
C SER A 68 7.17 3.79 -6.65
N ALA A 69 7.36 2.82 -5.75
CA ALA A 69 8.45 2.85 -4.77
C ALA A 69 9.85 2.91 -5.42
N ARG A 70 10.05 2.20 -6.54
CA ARG A 70 11.30 2.22 -7.31
C ARG A 70 11.48 3.51 -8.12
N LEU A 71 10.40 4.01 -8.72
CA LEU A 71 10.37 5.26 -9.47
C LEU A 71 10.73 6.45 -8.59
N GLY A 72 10.28 6.48 -7.33
CA GLY A 72 10.65 7.56 -6.39
C GLY A 72 12.16 7.76 -6.25
N VAL A 73 12.96 6.69 -6.33
CA VAL A 73 14.43 6.77 -6.30
C VAL A 73 14.98 7.30 -7.63
N ALA A 74 14.42 6.87 -8.76
CA ALA A 74 14.83 7.32 -10.10
C ALA A 74 14.48 8.79 -10.37
N THR A 75 13.38 9.30 -9.80
CA THR A 75 12.93 10.69 -9.98
C THR A 75 13.97 11.70 -9.50
N VAL A 76 14.76 11.40 -8.46
CA VAL A 76 15.83 12.29 -7.97
C VAL A 76 16.85 12.59 -9.08
N LEU A 77 17.21 11.58 -9.88
CA LEU A 77 18.11 11.73 -11.03
C LEU A 77 17.43 12.48 -12.19
N GLY A 78 16.15 12.18 -12.45
CA GLY A 78 15.37 12.87 -13.48
C GLY A 78 15.23 14.37 -13.22
N THR A 79 14.92 14.77 -11.97
CA THR A 79 14.84 16.18 -11.57
C THR A 79 16.20 16.88 -11.69
N ALA A 80 17.29 16.21 -11.32
CA ALA A 80 18.64 16.76 -11.47
C ALA A 80 18.99 17.02 -12.95
N PHE A 81 18.62 16.09 -13.85
CA PHE A 81 18.82 16.25 -15.29
C PHE A 81 17.96 17.38 -15.88
N ALA A 82 16.70 17.49 -15.46
CA ALA A 82 15.81 18.57 -15.88
C ALA A 82 16.37 19.95 -15.48
N LEU A 83 16.90 20.10 -14.27
CA LEU A 83 17.54 21.32 -13.79
C LEU A 83 18.81 21.67 -14.60
N ASN A 84 19.58 20.66 -15.02
CA ASN A 84 20.76 20.86 -15.83
C ASN A 84 20.43 21.42 -17.22
N ILE A 85 19.35 20.94 -17.85
CA ILE A 85 18.91 21.44 -19.17
C ILE A 85 18.28 22.83 -19.05
N LEU A 86 17.40 23.05 -18.06
CA LEU A 86 16.61 24.27 -17.97
C LEU A 86 17.41 25.49 -17.48
N PHE A 87 18.29 25.29 -16.50
CA PHE A 87 19.02 26.38 -15.84
C PHE A 87 20.54 26.32 -16.06
N ARG A 88 21.05 25.35 -16.83
CA ARG A 88 22.50 25.12 -17.04
C ARG A 88 23.29 24.96 -15.73
N ILE A 89 22.62 24.49 -14.69
CA ILE A 89 23.19 24.24 -13.36
C ILE A 89 23.96 22.91 -13.38
N PRO A 90 25.16 22.79 -12.76
CA PRO A 90 25.93 21.56 -12.76
C PRO A 90 25.19 20.41 -12.04
N MET A 91 25.26 19.20 -12.60
CA MET A 91 24.51 18.01 -12.15
C MET A 91 24.63 17.72 -10.65
N TRP A 92 25.83 17.92 -10.07
CA TRP A 92 26.07 17.72 -8.63
C TRP A 92 25.15 18.58 -7.76
N SER A 93 24.94 19.84 -8.14
CA SER A 93 24.04 20.74 -7.41
C SER A 93 22.56 20.43 -7.64
N GLY A 94 22.19 19.94 -8.83
CA GLY A 94 20.83 19.46 -9.11
C GLY A 94 20.45 18.23 -8.28
N VAL A 95 21.37 17.26 -8.15
CA VAL A 95 21.18 16.08 -7.29
C VAL A 95 21.13 16.48 -5.81
N LEU A 96 22.00 17.39 -5.37
CA LEU A 96 21.97 17.91 -4.00
C LEU A 96 20.65 18.62 -3.69
N LEU A 97 20.14 19.45 -4.59
CA LEU A 97 18.91 20.21 -4.37
C LEU A 97 17.67 19.31 -4.42
N ALA A 98 17.61 18.38 -5.38
CA ALA A 98 16.53 17.39 -5.45
C ALA A 98 16.54 16.42 -4.25
N GLY A 99 17.73 15.92 -3.89
CA GLY A 99 17.92 15.07 -2.71
C GLY A 99 17.60 15.81 -1.41
N LEU A 100 18.04 17.08 -1.29
CA LEU A 100 17.74 17.93 -0.13
C LEU A 100 16.24 18.18 -0.02
N ASN A 101 15.54 18.49 -1.12
CA ASN A 101 14.09 18.66 -1.10
C ASN A 101 13.36 17.39 -0.62
N THR A 102 13.74 16.22 -1.14
CA THR A 102 13.17 14.93 -0.70
C THR A 102 13.49 14.64 0.77
N LEU A 103 14.71 14.92 1.23
CA LEU A 103 15.13 14.75 2.61
C LEU A 103 14.47 15.76 3.56
N LEU A 104 14.22 17.00 3.11
CA LEU A 104 13.51 18.03 3.86
C LEU A 104 12.05 17.64 4.04
N LEU A 105 11.38 17.22 2.96
CA LEU A 105 10.00 16.74 3.02
C LEU A 105 9.91 15.52 3.94
N HIS A 106 10.77 14.52 3.73
CA HIS A 106 10.80 13.32 4.56
C HIS A 106 11.20 13.60 6.02
N GLY A 107 12.07 14.57 6.26
CA GLY A 107 12.53 14.99 7.59
C GLY A 107 11.46 15.76 8.37
N MET A 108 10.77 16.68 7.68
CA MET A 108 9.63 17.43 8.22
C MET A 108 8.46 16.49 8.54
N GLN A 109 8.23 15.50 7.68
CA GLN A 109 7.29 14.41 7.89
C GLN A 109 7.73 13.48 9.04
N ARG A 110 9.02 13.15 9.17
CA ARG A 110 9.54 12.27 10.24
C ARG A 110 9.33 12.78 11.66
N TYR A 111 9.20 14.08 11.89
CA TYR A 111 9.11 14.64 13.25
C TYR A 111 7.79 14.26 13.96
N GLY A 112 6.72 14.00 13.19
CA GLY A 112 5.41 13.56 13.72
C GLY A 112 4.96 12.17 13.27
N ILE A 113 5.49 11.63 12.16
CA ILE A 113 4.92 10.44 11.52
C ILE A 113 5.06 9.15 12.31
N ARG A 114 6.08 8.96 13.15
CA ARG A 114 6.18 7.69 13.91
C ARG A 114 5.03 7.47 14.89
N LYS A 115 4.48 8.54 15.46
CA LYS A 115 3.29 8.46 16.31
C LYS A 115 2.03 8.25 15.47
N LEU A 116 1.98 8.88 14.29
CA LEU A 116 0.88 8.75 13.33
C LEU A 116 0.81 7.34 12.70
N GLU A 117 1.93 6.76 12.28
CA GLU A 117 2.04 5.38 11.78
C GLU A 117 1.54 4.38 12.83
N GLY A 118 1.91 4.59 14.11
CA GLY A 118 1.41 3.78 15.21
C GLY A 118 -0.10 3.93 15.42
N ALA A 119 -0.62 5.15 15.33
CA ALA A 119 -2.05 5.42 15.45
C ALA A 119 -2.87 4.81 14.30
N ILE A 120 -2.39 4.96 13.06
CA ILE A 120 -3.01 4.37 11.87
C ILE A 120 -2.92 2.85 11.92
N GLY A 121 -1.77 2.29 12.30
CA GLY A 121 -1.61 0.86 12.49
C GLY A 121 -2.58 0.31 13.54
N MET A 122 -2.79 1.03 14.64
CA MET A 122 -3.79 0.67 15.65
C MET A 122 -5.21 0.69 15.05
N LEU A 123 -5.55 1.71 14.26
CA LEU A 123 -6.87 1.81 13.62
C LEU A 123 -7.12 0.66 12.64
N VAL A 124 -6.15 0.36 11.76
CA VAL A 124 -6.20 -0.77 10.82
C VAL A 124 -6.37 -2.10 11.57
N MET A 125 -5.68 -2.28 12.69
CA MET A 125 -5.84 -3.48 13.52
C MET A 125 -7.24 -3.58 14.15
N VAL A 126 -7.85 -2.47 14.56
CA VAL A 126 -9.23 -2.45 15.09
C VAL A 126 -10.23 -2.80 13.98
N VAL A 127 -10.11 -2.20 12.80
CA VAL A 127 -10.97 -2.50 11.64
C VAL A 127 -10.83 -3.96 11.25
N GLY A 128 -9.61 -4.44 11.04
CA GLY A 128 -9.33 -5.84 10.71
C GLY A 128 -9.85 -6.81 11.79
N GLY A 129 -9.68 -6.47 13.07
CA GLY A 129 -10.21 -7.26 14.19
C GLY A 129 -11.74 -7.33 14.20
N CYS A 130 -12.42 -6.21 13.90
CA CYS A 130 -13.88 -6.15 13.79
C CYS A 130 -14.39 -7.05 12.65
N PHE A 131 -13.83 -6.91 11.45
CA PHE A 131 -14.17 -7.75 10.29
C PHE A 131 -13.88 -9.23 10.56
N PHE A 132 -12.75 -9.54 11.19
CA PHE A 132 -12.40 -10.91 11.54
C PHE A 132 -13.40 -11.54 12.52
N ALA A 133 -13.84 -10.79 13.54
CA ALA A 133 -14.87 -11.24 14.47
C ALA A 133 -16.22 -11.49 13.77
N VAL A 134 -16.59 -10.62 12.82
CA VAL A 134 -17.79 -10.81 11.99
C VAL A 134 -17.68 -12.07 11.14
N MET A 135 -16.52 -12.32 10.52
CA MET A 135 -16.27 -13.51 9.70
C MET A 135 -16.35 -14.81 10.52
N ILE A 136 -15.86 -14.82 11.76
CA ILE A 136 -16.01 -15.98 12.66
C ILE A 136 -17.50 -16.22 12.96
N LYS A 137 -18.25 -15.16 13.27
CA LYS A 137 -19.67 -15.28 13.61
C LYS A 137 -20.52 -15.69 12.40
N ALA A 138 -20.15 -15.26 11.20
CA ALA A 138 -20.86 -15.56 9.96
C ALA A 138 -20.71 -17.03 9.51
N SER A 139 -19.74 -17.78 10.04
CA SER A 139 -19.45 -19.18 9.66
C SER A 139 -19.51 -19.43 8.13
N PRO A 140 -18.80 -18.63 7.31
CA PRO A 140 -18.89 -18.75 5.86
C PRO A 140 -18.32 -20.09 5.38
N SER A 141 -18.93 -20.64 4.32
CA SER A 141 -18.42 -21.84 3.66
C SER A 141 -17.07 -21.54 3.03
N ALA A 142 -15.99 -21.99 3.67
CA ALA A 142 -14.62 -21.84 3.17
C ALA A 142 -14.44 -22.44 1.76
N LYS A 143 -15.21 -23.49 1.46
CA LYS A 143 -15.21 -24.13 0.14
C LYS A 143 -15.75 -23.20 -0.93
N GLU A 144 -16.83 -22.48 -0.66
CA GLU A 144 -17.42 -21.53 -1.61
C GLU A 144 -16.54 -20.30 -1.82
N MET A 145 -15.93 -19.79 -0.74
CA MET A 145 -15.00 -18.66 -0.80
C MET A 145 -13.79 -18.99 -1.69
N VAL A 146 -13.15 -20.15 -1.48
CA VAL A 146 -12.01 -20.59 -2.30
C VAL A 146 -12.44 -20.82 -3.75
N THR A 147 -13.63 -21.37 -4.01
CA THR A 147 -14.12 -21.49 -5.40
C THR A 147 -14.37 -20.14 -6.05
N GLY A 148 -14.86 -19.14 -5.30
CA GLY A 148 -15.05 -17.77 -5.80
C GLY A 148 -13.73 -17.03 -6.07
N MET A 149 -12.67 -17.36 -5.35
CA MET A 149 -11.32 -16.80 -5.57
C MET A 149 -10.68 -17.28 -6.88
N PHE A 150 -10.93 -18.52 -7.29
CA PHE A 150 -10.19 -19.16 -8.39
C PHE A 150 -11.05 -19.51 -9.61
N VAL A 151 -12.38 -19.51 -9.51
CA VAL A 151 -13.27 -19.83 -10.62
C VAL A 151 -13.93 -18.54 -11.13
N PRO A 152 -13.53 -18.00 -12.29
CA PRO A 152 -14.15 -16.81 -12.84
C PRO A 152 -15.56 -17.16 -13.33
N LYS A 153 -16.56 -16.70 -12.58
CA LYS A 153 -17.96 -16.70 -12.99
C LYS A 153 -18.41 -15.24 -13.07
N LEU A 154 -19.17 -14.91 -14.10
CA LEU A 154 -19.79 -13.59 -14.29
C LEU A 154 -21.19 -13.79 -14.89
N ASN A 155 -22.06 -14.45 -14.14
CA ASN A 155 -23.38 -14.90 -14.60
C ASN A 155 -24.51 -13.99 -14.14
N ALA A 156 -24.28 -13.17 -13.10
CA ALA A 156 -25.27 -12.25 -12.56
C ALA A 156 -25.41 -10.96 -13.39
N LYS A 157 -26.65 -10.45 -13.50
CA LYS A 157 -26.94 -9.18 -14.17
C LYS A 157 -26.28 -8.03 -13.40
N GLY A 158 -25.48 -7.21 -14.07
CA GLY A 158 -24.76 -6.09 -13.44
C GLY A 158 -23.38 -6.45 -12.88
N ALA A 159 -23.02 -7.75 -12.77
CA ALA A 159 -21.74 -8.19 -12.21
C ALA A 159 -20.52 -7.62 -12.93
N THR A 160 -20.60 -7.35 -14.23
CA THR A 160 -19.52 -6.70 -14.99
C THR A 160 -19.34 -5.23 -14.64
N ILE A 161 -20.43 -4.51 -14.34
CA ILE A 161 -20.34 -3.09 -13.96
C ILE A 161 -19.70 -3.00 -12.57
N ASP A 162 -20.17 -3.82 -11.63
CA ASP A 162 -19.64 -3.84 -10.26
C ASP A 162 -18.20 -4.33 -10.23
N ALA A 163 -17.83 -5.29 -11.08
CA ALA A 163 -16.45 -5.73 -11.27
C ALA A 163 -15.52 -4.61 -11.75
N ILE A 164 -15.97 -3.82 -12.73
CA ILE A 164 -15.20 -2.69 -13.25
C ILE A 164 -15.09 -1.60 -12.17
N ALA A 165 -16.16 -1.36 -11.41
CA ALA A 165 -16.16 -0.41 -10.31
C ALA A 165 -15.17 -0.81 -9.21
N LEU A 166 -15.14 -2.09 -8.80
CA LEU A 166 -14.17 -2.62 -7.84
C LEU A 166 -12.72 -2.47 -8.33
N LEU A 167 -12.45 -2.83 -9.60
CA LEU A 167 -11.11 -2.66 -10.17
C LEU A 167 -10.67 -1.19 -10.22
N GLY A 168 -11.60 -0.28 -10.52
CA GLY A 168 -11.34 1.15 -10.52
C GLY A 168 -11.08 1.71 -9.12
N ALA A 169 -11.85 1.28 -8.13
CA ALA A 169 -11.70 1.69 -6.74
C ALA A 169 -10.39 1.18 -6.10
N LEU A 170 -9.92 0.00 -6.52
CA LEU A 170 -8.70 -0.62 -6.01
C LEU A 170 -7.42 0.15 -6.33
N ILE A 171 -7.38 0.99 -7.36
CA ILE A 171 -6.15 1.71 -7.75
C ILE A 171 -6.27 3.17 -7.33
N MET A 172 -5.64 3.53 -6.21
CA MET A 172 -5.48 4.93 -5.81
C MET A 172 -4.32 5.58 -6.60
N PRO A 173 -4.54 6.77 -7.21
CA PRO A 173 -3.51 7.51 -7.95
C PRO A 173 -2.48 8.21 -7.06
#